data_AF-A0A397LAU1-F1
#
_entry.id   AF-A0A397LAU1-F1
#
_cell.length_a   1.000
_cell.length_b   1.000
_cell.length_c   1.000
_cell.angle_alpha   90.00
_cell.angle_beta   90.00
_cell.angle_gamma   90.00
#
_symmetry.space_group_name_H-M   'P 1'
#
loop_
_entity.id
_entity.type
_entity.pdbx_description
1 polymer ?
#
loop_
_entity_poly.entity_id
_entity_poly.type
_entity_poly.pdbx_seq_one_letter_code
_entity_poly.pdbx_strand_id
1 'polypeptide(L)'
;MKSFLLVVCTIIGAASYAQTIDIPDKNFELALIQKGIDSDKTINGLMLRSDAELVAFLDVNNKEIQSLKGIEAFTSLNYLDCRNNNLSSLNLGNNLALTTLFKDVNNTIQYNNARDVLSWFY
;
A
#
# COMPACT_ATOMS: atom_id res chain seq x y z
N MET A 1 -50.55 30.04 -12.11
CA MET A 1 -50.12 29.22 -13.26
C MET A 1 -48.75 29.73 -13.68
N LYS A 2 -47.64 29.00 -13.68
CA LYS A 2 -47.29 27.60 -13.44
C LYS A 2 -45.87 27.64 -12.85
N SER A 3 -45.65 26.82 -11.83
CA SER A 3 -44.31 26.42 -11.39
C SER A 3 -43.46 26.00 -12.59
N PHE A 4 -42.23 26.49 -12.68
CA PHE A 4 -41.19 25.83 -13.46
C PHE A 4 -40.02 25.52 -12.52
N LEU A 5 -40.18 24.42 -11.80
CA LEU A 5 -39.13 23.72 -11.10
C LEU A 5 -38.13 23.23 -12.16
N LEU A 6 -37.03 23.94 -12.36
CA LEU A 6 -35.93 23.44 -13.19
C LEU A 6 -35.10 22.49 -12.31
N VAL A 7 -35.53 21.23 -12.28
CA VAL A 7 -34.75 20.12 -11.77
C VAL A 7 -33.53 19.99 -12.68
N VAL A 8 -32.44 20.68 -12.32
CA VAL A 8 -31.12 20.28 -12.78
C VAL A 8 -30.81 19.01 -11.98
N CYS A 9 -31.23 17.86 -12.52
CA CYS A 9 -30.69 16.57 -12.11
C CYS A 9 -29.19 16.63 -12.42
N THR A 10 -28.39 17.07 -11.46
CA THR A 10 -27.00 16.64 -11.38
C THR A 10 -27.06 15.14 -11.14
N ILE A 11 -27.05 14.37 -12.23
CA ILE A 11 -26.60 12.99 -12.19
C ILE A 11 -25.11 13.12 -11.85
N ILE A 12 -24.81 13.27 -10.55
CA ILE A 12 -23.52 12.89 -10.02
C ILE A 12 -23.56 11.38 -10.07
N GLY A 13 -23.35 10.85 -11.28
CA GLY A 13 -22.91 9.47 -11.41
C GLY A 13 -21.65 9.40 -10.59
N ALA A 14 -21.74 8.81 -9.41
CA ALA A 14 -20.56 8.34 -8.71
C ALA A 14 -19.99 7.21 -9.60
N ALA A 15 -19.31 7.59 -10.68
CA ALA A 15 -18.30 6.75 -11.26
C ALA A 15 -17.27 6.61 -10.15
N SER A 16 -17.36 5.51 -9.41
CA SER A 16 -16.28 5.05 -8.56
C SER A 16 -15.13 4.72 -9.49
N TYR A 17 -14.37 5.73 -9.90
CA TYR A 17 -13.09 5.51 -10.56
C TYR A 17 -12.27 4.71 -9.56
N ALA A 18 -11.91 3.48 -9.95
CA ALA A 18 -10.99 2.69 -9.16
C ALA A 18 -9.70 3.50 -9.08
N GLN A 19 -9.42 4.02 -7.90
CA GLN A 19 -8.22 4.84 -7.70
C GLN A 19 -7.03 3.91 -7.82
N THR A 20 -6.07 4.25 -8.68
CA THR A 20 -4.81 3.54 -8.77
C THR A 20 -3.80 4.09 -7.77
N ILE A 21 -2.84 3.27 -7.39
CA ILE A 21 -1.70 3.63 -6.56
C ILE A 21 -0.41 3.33 -7.31
N ASP A 22 0.61 4.17 -7.15
CA ASP A 22 1.91 3.96 -7.79
C ASP A 22 2.71 2.89 -7.03
N ILE A 23 3.06 1.80 -7.72
CA ILE A 23 3.99 0.75 -7.26
C ILE A 23 5.22 0.70 -8.21
N PRO A 24 6.11 1.71 -8.22
CA PRO A 24 7.16 1.81 -9.23
C PRO A 24 8.25 0.73 -9.13
N ASP A 25 8.35 0.05 -7.98
CA ASP A 25 9.29 -1.05 -7.80
C ASP A 25 8.68 -2.35 -8.35
N LYS A 26 9.23 -2.81 -9.47
CA LYS A 26 8.74 -4.01 -10.17
C LYS A 26 8.82 -5.27 -9.32
N ASN A 27 9.78 -5.37 -8.40
CA ASN A 27 9.89 -6.53 -7.51
C ASN A 27 8.81 -6.49 -6.43
N PHE A 28 8.45 -5.30 -5.94
CA PHE A 28 7.32 -5.13 -5.03
C PHE A 28 6.01 -5.48 -5.73
N GLU A 29 5.75 -4.93 -6.91
CA GLU A 29 4.56 -5.22 -7.71
C GLU A 29 4.46 -6.73 -8.04
N LEU A 30 5.56 -7.34 -8.50
CA LEU A 30 5.61 -8.79 -8.74
C LEU A 30 5.29 -9.60 -7.47
N ALA A 31 5.76 -9.18 -6.29
CA ALA A 31 5.44 -9.86 -5.04
C ALA A 31 3.95 -9.76 -4.69
N LEU A 32 3.30 -8.62 -4.98
CA LEU A 32 1.86 -8.43 -4.80
C LEU A 32 1.06 -9.31 -5.77
N ILE A 33 1.47 -9.39 -7.03
CA ILE A 33 0.88 -10.28 -8.05
C ILE A 33 1.00 -11.75 -7.63
N GLN A 34 2.19 -12.18 -7.19
CA GLN A 34 2.43 -13.57 -6.76
C GLN A 34 1.58 -13.98 -5.54
N LYS A 35 1.20 -13.01 -4.70
CA LYS A 35 0.29 -13.23 -3.57
C LYS A 35 -1.19 -13.16 -3.94
N GLY A 36 -1.51 -12.77 -5.18
CA GLY A 36 -2.88 -12.55 -5.62
C GLY A 36 -3.52 -11.30 -5.02
N ILE A 37 -2.72 -10.32 -4.59
CA ILE A 37 -3.19 -9.03 -4.10
C ILE A 37 -3.51 -8.15 -5.31
N ASP A 38 -2.54 -7.96 -6.19
CA ASP A 38 -2.72 -7.17 -7.41
C ASP A 38 -3.56 -7.96 -8.43
N SER A 39 -4.80 -7.50 -8.62
CA SER A 39 -5.84 -8.24 -9.32
C SER A 39 -5.67 -8.26 -10.84
N ASP A 40 -4.96 -7.28 -11.41
CA ASP A 40 -4.73 -7.18 -12.86
C ASP A 40 -3.57 -8.08 -13.35
N LYS A 41 -2.74 -8.55 -12.41
CA LYS A 41 -1.62 -9.47 -12.61
C LYS A 41 -0.58 -8.98 -13.63
N THR A 42 -0.45 -7.67 -13.80
CA THR A 42 0.42 -7.05 -14.80
C THR A 42 1.43 -6.15 -14.12
N ILE A 43 2.72 -6.29 -14.44
CA ILE A 43 3.75 -5.37 -13.96
C ILE A 43 3.68 -4.09 -14.78
N ASN A 44 2.93 -3.10 -14.31
CA ASN A 44 2.69 -1.82 -14.98
C ASN A 44 3.05 -0.59 -14.11
N GLY A 45 3.51 -0.82 -12.88
CA GLY A 45 3.85 0.21 -11.90
C GLY A 45 2.64 0.78 -11.16
N LEU A 46 1.46 0.16 -11.29
CA LEU A 46 0.20 0.62 -10.73
C LEU A 46 -0.54 -0.57 -10.11
N MET A 47 -1.31 -0.29 -9.07
CA MET A 47 -2.26 -1.27 -8.51
C MET A 47 -3.57 -0.57 -8.19
N LEU A 48 -4.68 -1.30 -8.13
CA LEU A 48 -5.93 -0.75 -7.61
C LEU A 48 -5.82 -0.49 -6.11
N ARG A 49 -6.29 0.66 -5.65
CA ARG A 49 -6.34 1.00 -4.22
C ARG A 49 -7.18 -0.01 -3.43
N SER A 50 -8.29 -0.48 -4.01
CA SER A 50 -9.16 -1.49 -3.41
C SER A 50 -8.44 -2.80 -3.11
N ASP A 51 -7.42 -3.16 -3.89
CA ASP A 51 -6.64 -4.37 -3.69
C ASP A 51 -5.76 -4.25 -2.43
N ALA A 52 -5.32 -3.05 -2.08
CA ALA A 52 -4.52 -2.78 -0.88
C ALA A 52 -5.37 -2.68 0.40
N GLU A 53 -6.59 -2.14 0.33
CA GLU A 53 -7.39 -1.75 1.51
C GLU A 53 -7.76 -2.92 2.43
N LEU A 54 -7.86 -4.14 1.90
CA LEU A 54 -8.24 -5.34 2.67
C LEU A 54 -7.03 -6.18 3.14
N VAL A 55 -5.80 -5.79 2.77
CA VAL A 55 -4.60 -6.55 3.10
C VAL A 55 -4.19 -6.28 4.54
N ALA A 56 -4.41 -7.26 5.43
CA ALA A 56 -3.99 -7.20 6.82
C ALA A 56 -2.57 -7.76 7.07
N PHE A 57 -2.09 -8.63 6.20
CA PHE A 57 -0.82 -9.34 6.33
C PHE A 57 -0.05 -9.27 5.02
N LEU A 58 1.17 -8.73 5.07
CA LEU A 58 2.06 -8.66 3.92
C LEU A 58 3.46 -9.17 4.27
N ASP A 59 3.87 -10.24 3.60
CA ASP A 59 5.21 -10.82 3.71
C ASP A 59 5.94 -10.74 2.37
N VAL A 60 6.79 -9.73 2.22
CA VAL A 60 7.62 -9.49 1.04
C VAL A 60 9.10 -9.69 1.36
N ASN A 61 9.42 -10.60 2.28
CA ASN A 61 10.78 -10.95 2.66
C ASN A 61 11.57 -11.56 1.49
N ASN A 62 12.84 -11.15 1.35
CA ASN A 62 13.79 -11.70 0.37
C ASN A 62 13.29 -11.62 -1.07
N LYS A 63 12.91 -10.41 -1.50
CA LYS A 63 12.35 -10.14 -2.83
C LYS A 63 13.16 -9.14 -3.65
N GLU A 64 14.37 -8.78 -3.18
CA GLU A 64 15.22 -7.79 -3.84
C GLU A 64 14.51 -6.44 -4.06
N ILE A 65 13.58 -6.07 -3.16
CA ILE A 65 12.79 -4.84 -3.25
C ILE A 65 13.66 -3.64 -2.84
N GLN A 66 13.64 -2.57 -3.63
CA GLN A 66 14.38 -1.33 -3.37
C GLN A 66 13.48 -0.22 -2.80
N SER A 67 12.18 -0.28 -3.08
CA SER A 67 11.19 0.67 -2.57
C SER A 67 9.83 0.01 -2.30
N LEU A 68 9.23 0.36 -1.16
CA LEU A 68 7.83 0.03 -0.82
C LEU A 68 6.87 1.21 -1.11
N LYS A 69 7.20 2.13 -2.02
CA LYS A 69 6.24 3.19 -2.41
C LYS A 69 4.91 2.55 -2.83
N GLY A 70 3.81 3.10 -2.32
CA GLY A 70 2.46 2.57 -2.46
C GLY A 70 1.97 1.80 -1.24
N ILE A 71 2.87 1.41 -0.32
CA ILE A 71 2.50 0.74 0.94
C ILE A 71 1.56 1.60 1.81
N GLU A 72 1.58 2.91 1.66
CA GLU A 72 0.69 3.84 2.35
C GLU A 72 -0.81 3.62 2.06
N ALA A 73 -1.14 2.91 0.98
CA ALA A 73 -2.51 2.54 0.64
C ALA A 73 -3.03 1.33 1.44
N PHE A 74 -2.14 0.56 2.08
CA PHE A 74 -2.47 -0.64 2.85
C PHE A 74 -2.93 -0.23 4.26
N THR A 75 -4.07 0.45 4.35
CA THR A 75 -4.59 1.05 5.59
C THR A 75 -4.97 0.04 6.66
N SER A 76 -5.36 -1.18 6.26
CA SER A 76 -5.66 -2.30 7.16
C SER A 76 -4.44 -3.13 7.56
N LEU A 77 -3.24 -2.79 7.07
CA LEU A 77 -2.03 -3.58 7.28
C LEU A 77 -1.67 -3.65 8.76
N ASN A 78 -1.75 -4.84 9.34
CA ASN A 78 -1.43 -5.11 10.73
C ASN A 78 -0.02 -5.73 10.88
N TYR A 79 0.38 -6.53 9.89
CA TYR A 79 1.65 -7.22 9.86
C TYR A 79 2.39 -6.93 8.56
N LEU A 80 3.65 -6.51 8.67
CA LEU A 80 4.58 -6.34 7.55
C LEU A 80 5.90 -7.05 7.84
N ASP A 81 6.27 -8.00 6.97
CA ASP A 81 7.64 -8.52 6.88
C ASP A 81 8.26 -8.09 5.57
N CYS A 82 9.26 -7.23 5.65
CA CYS A 82 10.04 -6.73 4.52
C CYS A 82 11.54 -6.96 4.71
N ARG A 83 11.92 -7.95 5.52
CA ARG A 83 13.32 -8.34 5.75
C ARG A 83 14.04 -8.75 4.47
N ASN A 84 15.37 -8.72 4.51
CA ASN A 84 16.25 -9.19 3.43
C ASN A 84 15.93 -8.54 2.07
N ASN A 85 15.71 -7.23 2.07
CA ASN A 85 15.51 -6.46 0.86
C ASN A 85 16.59 -5.36 0.78
N ASN A 86 16.49 -4.50 -0.24
CA ASN A 86 17.44 -3.43 -0.51
C ASN A 86 16.81 -2.06 -0.27
N LEU A 87 15.90 -1.95 0.71
CA LEU A 87 15.17 -0.71 0.97
C LEU A 87 16.11 0.40 1.45
N SER A 88 16.04 1.56 0.79
CA SER A 88 16.77 2.78 1.19
C SER A 88 15.98 3.69 2.12
N SER A 89 14.66 3.52 2.15
CA SER A 89 13.75 4.23 3.05
C SER A 89 12.50 3.38 3.30
N LEU A 90 11.86 3.62 4.44
CA LEU A 90 10.62 2.96 4.81
C LEU A 90 9.69 3.97 5.49
N ASN A 91 8.68 4.43 4.76
CA ASN A 91 7.64 5.32 5.28
C ASN A 91 6.35 4.54 5.53
N LEU A 92 5.96 4.45 6.80
CA LEU A 92 4.75 3.75 7.25
C LEU A 92 3.76 4.69 7.96
N GLY A 93 3.86 6.01 7.72
CA GLY A 93 3.09 7.02 8.47
C GLY A 93 1.57 6.88 8.33
N ASN A 94 1.10 6.27 7.22
CA ASN A 94 -0.31 6.02 6.96
C ASN A 94 -0.78 4.61 7.32
N ASN A 95 0.14 3.69 7.68
CA ASN A 95 -0.19 2.32 8.07
C ASN A 95 -0.51 2.25 9.56
N LEU A 96 -1.52 3.01 10.00
CA LEU A 96 -1.84 3.22 11.41
C LEU A 96 -2.29 1.95 12.15
N ALA A 97 -2.74 0.93 11.41
CA ALA A 97 -3.13 -0.37 11.96
C ALA A 97 -1.95 -1.32 12.21
N LEU A 98 -0.72 -0.95 11.79
CA LEU A 98 0.45 -1.80 11.87
C LEU A 98 0.87 -2.03 13.32
N THR A 99 0.90 -3.29 13.74
CA THR A 99 1.33 -3.69 15.08
C THR A 99 2.60 -4.53 15.07
N THR A 100 2.88 -5.19 13.94
CA THR A 100 4.03 -6.07 13.78
C THR A 100 4.83 -5.67 12.53
N LEU A 101 6.11 -5.38 12.71
CA LEU A 101 7.02 -4.98 11.64
C LEU A 101 8.35 -5.73 11.76
N PHE A 102 8.69 -6.50 10.72
CA PHE A 102 10.01 -7.09 10.53
C PHE A 102 10.69 -6.41 9.34
N LYS A 103 11.78 -5.68 9.59
CA LYS A 103 12.48 -4.89 8.57
C LYS A 103 14.00 -5.08 8.54
N ASP A 104 14.52 -5.96 9.39
CA ASP A 104 15.95 -6.19 9.53
C ASP A 104 16.58 -6.65 8.22
N VAL A 105 17.88 -6.38 8.05
CA VAL A 105 18.63 -6.69 6.81
C VAL A 105 18.09 -5.92 5.59
N ASN A 106 17.72 -4.66 5.80
CA ASN A 106 17.65 -3.63 4.76
C ASN A 106 18.81 -2.64 4.97
N ASN A 107 19.37 -2.08 3.90
CA ASN A 107 20.49 -1.12 4.00
C ASN A 107 20.07 0.13 4.81
N THR A 108 20.46 0.15 6.09
CA THR A 108 20.55 1.30 7.02
C THR A 108 19.68 2.52 6.71
N ILE A 109 18.52 2.57 7.36
CA ILE A 109 17.41 3.51 7.20
C ILE A 109 17.69 4.87 7.91
N GLN A 110 17.36 5.99 7.26
CA GLN A 110 16.94 7.21 7.96
C GLN A 110 15.49 7.04 8.42
N TYR A 111 15.27 6.94 9.74
CA TYR A 111 13.95 6.69 10.32
C TYR A 111 13.19 8.01 10.51
N ASN A 112 12.07 8.18 9.81
CA ASN A 112 11.11 9.25 10.10
C ASN A 112 9.75 8.63 10.41
N ASN A 113 9.51 8.20 11.67
CA ASN A 113 8.16 8.02 12.22
C ASN A 113 8.16 8.00 13.76
N ALA A 114 7.13 8.60 14.36
CA ALA A 114 7.02 9.00 15.78
C ALA A 114 6.58 7.89 16.77
N ARG A 115 6.66 6.61 16.40
CA ARG A 115 6.42 5.50 17.31
C ARG A 115 7.41 4.38 17.02
N ASP A 116 8.50 4.38 17.77
CA ASP A 116 9.36 3.22 17.96
C ASP A 116 8.52 2.11 18.61
N VAL A 117 7.86 1.31 17.79
CA VAL A 117 7.23 0.07 18.25
C VAL A 117 8.36 -0.91 18.51
N LEU A 118 8.75 -0.95 19.79
CA LEU A 118 9.45 -2.01 20.52
C LEU A 118 10.07 -3.09 19.62
N SER A 119 11.36 -2.91 19.34
CA SER A 119 12.25 -4.01 18.97
C SER A 119 12.33 -4.99 20.16
N TRP A 120 11.48 -6.01 20.15
CA TRP A 120 11.63 -7.17 21.02
C TRP A 120 12.03 -8.39 20.20
N PHE A 121 13.35 -8.66 20.19
CA PHE A 121 14.08 -9.90 19.92
C PHE A 121 13.88 -10.55 18.53
N TYR A 122 14.89 -10.89 17.71
CA TYR A 122 16.33 -11.18 17.83
C TYR A 122 17.06 -10.71 16.56
#